data_AF-A0A085MMS4-F1
#
_entry.id   AF-A0A085MMS4-F1
#
_cell.length_a   1.000
_cell.length_b   1.000
_cell.length_c   1.000
_cell.angle_alpha   90.00
_cell.angle_beta   90.00
_cell.angle_gamma   90.00
#
_symmetry.space_group_name_H-M   'P 1'
#
loop_
_entity.id
_entity.type
_entity.pdbx_description
1 polymer ?
#
loop_
_entity_poly.entity_id
_entity_poly.type
_entity_poly.pdbx_seq_one_letter_code
_entity_poly.pdbx_strand_id
1 'polypeptide(L)'
;MFVIVDNGARISSESSGILSFLFCLRKIHKDGVPLRPVVASMKSVTSNLCTYLARILKPLTGQMSSHTDNSTTLARQVKEINLEKDDILVSYDVKDLFTSLPMDYTYKIIYEALSNDISLRERTKLNPRHLTGLVQFCMEQGAYFRCKGSYFSQTKGAAMGSPLSPMLAEVFMEHLQVTAFSAGVSSHHLNLFKRYVDDIFSVIKKGTELTPRTPKLFFSSTNFVHDGS
;
A
#
# COMPACT_ATOMS: atom_id res chain seq x y z
N MET A 1 13.05 -5.74 -3.69
CA MET A 1 13.56 -6.47 -4.90
C MET A 1 12.36 -6.88 -5.74
N PHE A 2 12.27 -6.43 -6.99
CA PHE A 2 11.20 -6.88 -7.89
C PHE A 2 11.54 -8.29 -8.39
N VAL A 3 10.66 -9.25 -8.12
CA VAL A 3 10.77 -10.58 -8.70
C VAL A 3 9.85 -10.59 -9.92
N ILE A 4 10.47 -10.70 -11.09
CA ILE A 4 9.82 -10.65 -12.38
C ILE A 4 10.15 -11.97 -13.08
N VAL A 5 9.13 -12.68 -13.55
CA VAL A 5 9.31 -13.97 -14.23
C VAL A 5 8.91 -13.82 -15.70
N ASP A 6 9.76 -14.33 -16.59
CA ASP A 6 9.43 -14.50 -18.00
C ASP A 6 8.48 -15.69 -18.11
N ASN A 7 7.22 -15.42 -18.46
CA ASN A 7 6.20 -16.45 -18.53
C ASN A 7 6.10 -17.10 -19.93
N GLY A 8 6.94 -16.73 -20.90
CA GLY A 8 6.88 -17.30 -22.26
C GLY A 8 5.52 -17.14 -22.96
N ALA A 9 4.63 -16.30 -22.42
CA ALA A 9 3.25 -16.17 -22.87
C ALA A 9 3.19 -15.42 -24.20
N ARG A 10 2.67 -16.09 -25.24
CA ARG A 10 2.35 -15.46 -26.53
C ARG A 10 0.95 -14.84 -26.45
N ILE A 11 0.87 -13.53 -26.28
CA ILE A 11 -0.39 -12.78 -26.44
C ILE A 11 -0.62 -12.60 -27.94
N SER A 12 -1.71 -13.14 -28.49
CA SER A 12 -2.10 -12.94 -29.90
C SER A 12 -2.39 -11.46 -30.16
N SER A 13 -1.87 -10.94 -31.27
CA SER A 13 -1.83 -9.52 -31.61
C SER A 13 -3.16 -8.91 -32.08
N GLU A 14 -4.31 -9.51 -31.72
CA GLU A 14 -5.62 -9.13 -32.30
C GLU A 14 -6.49 -8.25 -31.41
N SER A 15 -6.01 -7.77 -30.27
CA SER A 15 -6.74 -6.77 -29.47
C SER A 15 -5.94 -5.48 -29.34
N SER A 16 -6.57 -4.36 -29.74
CA SER A 16 -6.03 -2.99 -29.83
C SER A 16 -5.63 -2.34 -28.49
N GLY A 17 -5.30 -3.12 -27.46
CA GLY A 17 -4.81 -2.63 -26.17
C GLY A 17 -3.31 -2.31 -26.22
N ILE A 18 -2.93 -1.12 -25.75
CA ILE A 18 -1.50 -0.79 -25.56
C ILE A 18 -1.01 -1.60 -24.36
N LEU A 19 -0.07 -2.50 -24.60
CA LEU A 19 0.51 -3.33 -23.55
C LEU A 19 1.39 -2.48 -22.61
N SER A 20 1.26 -2.72 -21.30
CA SER A 20 2.06 -2.06 -20.28
C SER A 20 3.56 -2.28 -20.52
N PHE A 21 4.40 -1.33 -20.14
CA PHE A 21 5.87 -1.46 -20.23
C PHE A 21 6.56 -1.02 -18.95
N LEU A 22 7.76 -1.55 -18.71
CA LEU A 22 8.57 -1.20 -17.54
C LEU A 22 9.49 -0.02 -17.85
N PHE A 23 9.52 0.98 -16.96
CA PHE A 23 10.52 2.03 -16.94
C PHE A 23 11.08 2.21 -15.53
N CYS A 24 12.24 2.86 -15.40
CA CYS A 24 12.93 3.02 -14.11
C CYS A 24 13.17 4.50 -13.80
N LEU A 25 12.85 4.91 -12.58
CA LEU A 25 13.16 6.24 -12.05
C LEU A 25 14.39 6.16 -11.14
N ARG A 26 15.30 7.14 -11.20
CA ARG A 26 16.47 7.19 -10.31
C ARG A 26 16.10 7.78 -8.96
N LYS A 27 16.48 7.12 -7.86
CA LYS A 27 16.38 7.68 -6.51
C LYS A 27 17.66 8.48 -6.21
N ILE A 28 17.75 9.70 -6.75
CA ILE A 28 18.96 10.57 -6.65
C ILE A 28 19.35 10.95 -5.21
N HIS A 29 18.42 10.82 -4.27
CA HIS A 29 18.60 11.12 -2.85
C HIS A 29 19.09 9.92 -2.01
N LYS A 30 19.32 8.74 -2.61
CA LYS A 30 19.84 7.56 -1.90
C LYS A 30 21.22 7.19 -2.43
N ASP A 31 22.10 6.73 -1.54
CA ASP A 31 23.44 6.26 -1.89
C ASP A 31 23.38 5.16 -2.96
N GLY A 32 24.29 5.23 -3.92
CA GLY A 32 24.32 4.35 -5.09
C GLY A 32 23.22 4.62 -6.12
N VAL A 33 22.36 5.63 -5.92
CA VAL A 33 21.29 6.08 -6.83
C VAL A 33 20.47 4.90 -7.39
N PRO A 34 19.83 4.08 -6.53
CA PRO A 34 19.11 2.90 -6.96
C PRO A 34 17.93 3.25 -7.87
N LEU A 35 17.58 2.32 -8.75
CA LEU A 35 16.42 2.45 -9.64
C LEU A 35 15.13 2.04 -8.94
N ARG A 36 14.05 2.79 -9.18
CA ARG A 36 12.67 2.47 -8.83
C ARG A 36 11.94 2.06 -10.12
N PRO A 37 11.73 0.77 -10.38
CA PRO A 37 10.98 0.34 -11.54
C PRO A 37 9.49 0.62 -11.35
N VAL A 38 8.82 1.05 -12.41
CA VAL A 38 7.41 1.38 -12.49
C VAL A 38 6.84 0.76 -13.76
N VAL A 39 5.69 0.12 -13.63
CA VAL A 39 4.95 -0.43 -14.77
C VAL A 39 3.98 0.62 -15.28
N ALA A 40 4.19 1.11 -16.49
CA ALA A 40 3.26 2.01 -17.17
C ALA A 40 2.02 1.22 -17.60
N SER A 41 1.01 1.13 -16.73
CA SER A 41 -0.23 0.38 -17.00
C SER A 41 -1.36 1.20 -17.62
N MET A 42 -1.09 2.44 -18.02
CA MET A 42 -2.06 3.33 -18.66
C MET A 42 -2.55 2.71 -19.98
N LYS A 43 -3.87 2.49 -20.10
CA LYS A 43 -4.53 1.84 -21.26
C LYS A 43 -4.22 0.35 -21.44
N SER A 44 -3.70 -0.31 -20.42
CA SER A 44 -3.58 -1.78 -20.41
C SER A 44 -4.96 -2.45 -20.45
N VAL A 45 -4.99 -3.73 -20.82
CA VAL A 45 -6.23 -4.54 -20.93
C VAL A 45 -7.07 -4.48 -19.65
N THR A 46 -6.42 -4.40 -18.48
CA THR A 46 -7.09 -4.35 -17.18
C THR A 46 -7.21 -2.95 -16.59
N SER A 47 -6.71 -1.88 -17.24
CA SER A 47 -6.64 -0.55 -16.63
C SER A 47 -8.01 -0.02 -16.20
N ASN A 48 -9.03 -0.19 -17.05
CA ASN A 48 -10.38 0.28 -16.74
C ASN A 48 -11.02 -0.54 -15.62
N LEU A 49 -10.76 -1.85 -15.58
CA LEU A 49 -11.22 -2.72 -14.50
C LEU A 49 -10.53 -2.35 -13.17
N CYS A 50 -9.21 -2.16 -13.17
CA CYS A 50 -8.47 -1.69 -12.00
C CYS A 50 -8.99 -0.36 -11.47
N THR A 51 -9.26 0.61 -12.34
CA THR A 51 -9.84 1.91 -11.96
C THR A 51 -11.25 1.76 -11.39
N TYR A 52 -12.08 0.93 -12.03
CA TYR A 52 -13.43 0.62 -11.53
C TYR A 52 -13.37 -0.01 -10.14
N LEU A 53 -12.56 -1.04 -9.95
CA LEU A 53 -12.39 -1.72 -8.66
C LEU A 53 -11.84 -0.77 -7.60
N ALA A 54 -10.85 0.06 -7.92
CA ALA A 54 -10.31 1.05 -6.99
C ALA A 54 -11.40 2.01 -6.51
N ARG A 55 -12.29 2.46 -7.41
CA ARG A 55 -13.43 3.31 -7.04
C ARG A 55 -14.44 2.57 -6.15
N ILE A 56 -14.72 1.29 -6.43
CA ILE A 56 -15.60 0.48 -5.59
C ILE A 56 -14.99 0.29 -4.21
N LEU A 57 -13.69 0.03 -4.09
CA LEU A 57 -13.01 -0.22 -2.82
C LEU A 57 -12.72 1.05 -2.00
N LYS A 58 -12.69 2.23 -2.62
CA LYS A 58 -12.30 3.49 -1.98
C LYS A 58 -13.00 3.76 -0.63
N PRO A 59 -14.32 3.56 -0.47
CA PRO A 59 -15.01 3.78 0.80
C PRO A 59 -14.57 2.87 1.95
N LEU A 60 -13.86 1.78 1.67
CA LEU A 60 -13.35 0.86 2.71
C LEU A 60 -12.17 1.44 3.50
N THR A 61 -11.60 2.57 3.06
CA THR A 61 -10.39 3.16 3.64
C THR A 61 -10.52 4.65 3.88
N GLY A 62 -9.54 5.24 4.57
CA GLY A 62 -9.46 6.67 4.86
C GLY A 62 -10.35 7.12 6.01
N GLN A 63 -10.93 6.17 6.76
CA GLN A 63 -11.81 6.48 7.90
C GLN A 63 -11.04 6.56 9.23
N MET A 64 -9.76 6.17 9.24
CA MET A 64 -8.94 6.22 10.46
C MET A 64 -8.53 7.64 10.80
N SER A 65 -8.59 8.01 12.07
CA SER A 65 -8.12 9.32 12.57
C SER A 65 -6.61 9.55 12.41
N SER A 66 -5.85 8.48 12.23
CA SER A 66 -4.43 8.50 11.90
C SER A 66 -4.15 8.78 10.42
N HIS A 67 -5.13 8.58 9.53
CA HIS A 67 -4.98 8.83 8.11
C HIS A 67 -4.72 10.32 7.89
N THR A 68 -3.74 10.62 7.04
CA THR A 68 -3.43 11.99 6.65
C THR A 68 -3.44 12.08 5.14
N ASP A 69 -4.18 13.03 4.58
CA ASP A 69 -4.34 13.16 3.13
C ASP A 69 -3.18 13.87 2.44
N ASN A 70 -2.44 14.72 3.17
CA ASN A 70 -1.32 15.47 2.63
C ASN A 70 -0.40 16.02 3.75
N SER A 71 0.82 16.39 3.35
CA SER A 71 1.85 16.93 4.23
C SER A 71 1.45 18.23 4.93
N THR A 72 0.61 19.07 4.32
CA THR A 72 0.13 20.32 4.93
C THR A 72 -0.79 20.04 6.11
N THR A 73 -1.72 19.10 5.97
CA THR A 73 -2.60 18.63 7.04
C THR A 73 -1.77 18.03 8.18
N LEU A 74 -0.76 17.21 7.86
CA LEU A 74 0.15 16.68 8.86
C LEU A 74 0.87 17.79 9.61
N ALA A 75 1.50 18.73 8.89
CA ALA A 75 2.24 19.83 9.49
C ALA A 75 1.38 20.69 10.41
N ARG A 76 0.12 20.94 10.04
CA ARG A 76 -0.84 21.63 10.91
C ARG A 76 -1.13 20.83 12.17
N GLN A 77 -1.43 19.53 12.04
CA GLN A 77 -1.69 18.66 13.18
C GLN A 77 -0.48 18.56 14.11
N VAL A 78 0.74 18.51 13.56
CA VAL A 78 1.98 18.45 14.35
C VAL A 78 2.20 19.74 15.16
N LYS A 79 1.85 20.90 14.60
CA LYS A 79 1.93 22.20 15.33
C LYS A 79 0.96 22.31 16.50
N GLU A 80 -0.13 21.56 16.46
CA GLU A 80 -1.16 21.56 17.51
C GLU A 80 -0.80 20.61 18.68
N ILE A 81 0.27 19.82 18.56
CA ILE A 81 0.71 18.90 19.61
C ILE A 81 1.48 19.66 20.69
N ASN A 82 1.04 19.53 21.94
CA ASN A 82 1.84 19.92 23.10
C ASN A 82 2.79 18.78 23.46
N LEU A 83 4.09 19.01 23.28
CA LEU A 83 5.13 18.03 23.62
C LEU A 83 5.55 18.18 25.08
N GLU A 84 5.65 17.06 25.78
CA GLU A 84 6.25 17.00 27.11
C GLU A 84 7.78 16.83 27.04
N LYS A 85 8.47 17.10 28.15
CA LYS A 85 9.95 17.07 28.21
C LYS A 85 10.55 15.69 27.85
N ASP A 86 9.79 14.63 28.10
CA ASP A 86 10.19 13.25 27.83
C ASP A 86 9.57 12.69 26.54
N ASP A 87 8.94 13.53 25.72
CA ASP A 87 8.46 13.13 24.40
C ASP A 87 9.59 13.18 23.38
N ILE A 88 9.58 12.20 22.47
CA ILE A 88 10.45 12.18 21.31
C ILE A 88 9.61 12.00 20.03
N LEU A 89 10.07 12.65 18.97
CA LEU A 89 9.47 12.55 17.64
C LEU A 89 10.17 11.44 16.86
N VAL A 90 9.39 10.57 16.22
CA VAL A 90 9.92 9.45 15.45
C VAL A 90 9.22 9.37 14.10
N SER A 91 10.01 9.24 13.04
CA SER A 91 9.55 8.92 11.69
C SER A 91 9.87 7.46 11.36
N TYR A 92 8.96 6.80 10.64
CA TYR A 92 9.17 5.46 10.09
C TYR A 92 8.80 5.45 8.60
N ASP A 93 9.61 4.78 7.77
CA ASP A 93 9.37 4.57 6.32
C ASP A 93 9.14 3.08 6.02
N VAL A 94 8.00 2.72 5.41
CA VAL A 94 7.76 1.33 4.98
C VAL A 94 8.67 1.02 3.80
N LYS A 95 9.62 0.11 3.97
CA LYS A 95 10.44 -0.32 2.84
C LYS A 95 9.63 -1.15 1.86
N ASP A 96 9.70 -0.75 0.58
CA ASP A 96 9.23 -1.55 -0.53
C ASP A 96 7.75 -2.00 -0.38
N LEU A 97 6.89 -1.13 0.21
CA LEU A 97 5.50 -1.42 0.59
C LEU A 97 4.77 -2.26 -0.47
N PHE A 98 4.65 -1.72 -1.69
CA PHE A 98 3.91 -2.39 -2.77
C PHE A 98 4.43 -3.78 -3.09
N THR A 99 5.76 -3.95 -3.23
CA THR A 99 6.37 -5.24 -3.57
C THR A 99 6.38 -6.24 -2.40
N SER A 100 6.12 -5.77 -1.18
CA SER A 100 6.13 -6.57 0.04
C SER A 100 4.73 -6.91 0.54
N LEU A 101 3.66 -6.50 -0.17
CA LEU A 101 2.29 -6.80 0.24
C LEU A 101 2.01 -8.32 0.25
N PRO A 102 1.48 -8.86 1.37
CA PRO A 102 1.07 -10.25 1.45
C PRO A 102 -0.29 -10.45 0.75
N MET A 103 -0.25 -10.59 -0.58
CA MET A 103 -1.44 -10.55 -1.44
C MET A 103 -2.57 -11.49 -1.00
N ASP A 104 -2.27 -12.75 -0.68
CA ASP A 104 -3.26 -13.73 -0.20
C ASP A 104 -4.00 -13.25 1.05
N TYR A 105 -3.30 -12.58 1.95
CA TYR A 105 -3.89 -12.02 3.16
C TYR A 105 -4.67 -10.74 2.84
N THR A 106 -4.14 -9.88 1.96
CA THR A 106 -4.83 -8.67 1.49
C THR A 106 -6.18 -9.00 0.84
N TYR A 107 -6.29 -10.07 0.05
CA TYR A 107 -7.57 -10.47 -0.54
C TYR A 107 -8.59 -10.90 0.51
N LYS A 108 -8.17 -11.60 1.57
CA LYS A 108 -9.05 -11.98 2.69
C LYS A 108 -9.59 -10.75 3.41
N ILE A 109 -8.72 -9.78 3.70
CA ILE A 109 -9.12 -8.50 4.32
C ILE A 109 -10.15 -7.78 3.45
N ILE A 110 -9.92 -7.70 2.13
CA ILE A 110 -10.86 -7.07 1.19
C ILE A 110 -12.21 -7.78 1.18
N TYR A 111 -12.20 -9.11 1.14
CA TYR A 111 -13.42 -9.90 1.17
C TYR A 111 -14.23 -9.67 2.44
N GLU A 112 -13.58 -9.68 3.61
CA GLU A 112 -14.21 -9.43 4.91
C GLU A 112 -14.76 -8.01 4.98
N ALA A 113 -13.97 -7.01 4.58
CA ALA A 113 -14.40 -5.61 4.56
C ALA A 113 -15.61 -5.38 3.66
N LEU A 114 -15.60 -5.93 2.44
CA LEU A 114 -16.74 -5.87 1.52
C LEU A 114 -17.97 -6.62 2.04
N SER A 115 -17.78 -7.73 2.75
CA SER A 115 -18.89 -8.51 3.31
C SER A 115 -19.61 -7.78 4.44
N ASN A 116 -18.88 -6.93 5.16
CA ASN A 116 -19.41 -6.11 6.25
C ASN A 116 -19.90 -4.73 5.78
N ASP A 117 -19.70 -4.38 4.52
CA ASP A 117 -20.03 -3.06 3.99
C ASP A 117 -21.49 -2.97 3.53
N ILE A 118 -22.31 -2.36 4.39
CA ILE A 118 -23.75 -2.15 4.16
C ILE A 118 -24.05 -1.32 2.90
N SER A 119 -23.13 -0.43 2.49
CA SER A 119 -23.31 0.47 1.34
C SER A 119 -22.91 -0.18 0.01
N LEU A 120 -22.42 -1.43 0.01
CA LEU A 120 -21.89 -2.08 -1.19
C LEU A 120 -22.91 -2.19 -2.32
N ARG A 121 -24.17 -2.47 -1.95
CA ARG A 121 -25.27 -2.63 -2.91
C ARG A 121 -25.61 -1.35 -3.67
N GLU A 122 -25.29 -0.20 -3.10
CA GLU A 122 -25.48 1.12 -3.76
C GLU A 122 -24.40 1.37 -4.82
N ARG A 123 -23.22 0.77 -4.66
CA ARG A 123 -22.08 0.96 -5.56
C ARG A 123 -22.01 -0.06 -6.70
N THR A 124 -22.47 -1.29 -6.46
CA THR A 124 -22.40 -2.36 -7.47
C THR A 124 -23.38 -3.51 -7.22
N LYS A 125 -23.71 -4.24 -8.29
CA LYS A 125 -24.48 -5.49 -8.24
C LYS A 125 -23.61 -6.71 -7.94
N LEU A 126 -22.28 -6.57 -8.02
CA LEU A 126 -21.33 -7.64 -7.74
C LEU A 126 -21.27 -7.93 -6.23
N ASN A 127 -21.19 -9.20 -5.87
CA ASN A 127 -21.01 -9.61 -4.48
C ASN A 127 -19.52 -9.53 -4.08
N PRO A 128 -19.20 -9.58 -2.77
CA PRO A 128 -17.81 -9.54 -2.27
C PRO A 128 -16.87 -10.56 -2.91
N ARG A 129 -17.38 -11.78 -3.18
CA ARG A 129 -16.60 -12.85 -3.81
C ARG A 129 -16.19 -12.50 -5.25
N HIS A 130 -17.12 -11.97 -6.04
CA HIS A 130 -16.84 -11.52 -7.41
C HIS A 130 -15.84 -10.38 -7.43
N LEU A 131 -16.02 -9.38 -6.56
CA LEU A 131 -15.10 -8.24 -6.47
C LEU A 131 -13.69 -8.69 -6.08
N THR A 132 -13.57 -9.52 -5.05
CA THR A 132 -12.28 -10.05 -4.59
C THR A 132 -11.60 -10.89 -5.68
N GLY A 133 -12.36 -11.75 -6.37
CA GLY A 133 -11.84 -12.52 -7.50
C GLY A 133 -11.36 -11.66 -8.66
N LEU A 134 -12.06 -10.55 -8.97
CA LEU A 134 -11.62 -9.59 -9.98
C LEU A 134 -10.35 -8.84 -9.56
N VAL A 135 -10.23 -8.48 -8.27
CA VAL A 135 -9.00 -7.89 -7.72
C VAL A 135 -7.83 -8.88 -7.88
N GLN A 136 -8.02 -10.13 -7.49
CA GLN A 136 -7.01 -11.18 -7.63
C GLN A 136 -6.61 -11.38 -9.10
N PHE A 137 -7.60 -11.49 -9.99
CA PHE A 137 -7.36 -11.58 -11.44
C PHE A 137 -6.50 -10.42 -11.93
N CYS A 138 -6.85 -9.17 -11.59
CA CYS A 138 -6.09 -8.00 -12.03
C CYS A 138 -4.63 -8.02 -11.55
N MET A 139 -4.37 -8.51 -10.34
CA MET A 139 -3.03 -8.47 -9.74
C MET A 139 -2.15 -9.65 -10.15
N GLU A 140 -2.73 -10.83 -10.37
CA GLU A 140 -1.96 -12.05 -10.67
C GLU A 140 -1.92 -12.36 -12.17
N GLN A 141 -3.05 -12.22 -12.84
CA GLN A 141 -3.24 -12.61 -14.25
C GLN A 141 -3.33 -11.40 -15.16
N GLY A 142 -3.69 -10.23 -14.64
CA GLY A 142 -3.86 -9.00 -15.40
C GLY A 142 -2.62 -8.11 -15.44
N ALA A 143 -1.58 -8.43 -14.67
CA ALA A 143 -0.41 -7.59 -14.43
C ALA A 143 0.79 -7.97 -15.32
N TYR A 144 0.56 -8.09 -16.63
CA TYR A 144 1.62 -8.31 -17.60
C TYR A 144 2.21 -7.01 -18.14
N PHE A 145 3.51 -7.00 -18.39
CA PHE A 145 4.20 -5.90 -19.05
C PHE A 145 5.33 -6.40 -19.95
N ARG A 146 5.71 -5.58 -20.93
CA ARG A 146 6.81 -5.84 -21.84
C ARG A 146 8.08 -5.16 -21.38
N CYS A 147 9.19 -5.89 -21.42
CA CYS A 147 10.53 -5.36 -21.21
C CYS A 147 11.49 -5.99 -22.21
N LYS A 148 12.24 -5.18 -22.97
CA LYS A 148 13.23 -5.66 -23.97
C LYS A 148 12.71 -6.74 -24.94
N GLY A 149 11.43 -6.67 -25.32
CA GLY A 149 10.81 -7.63 -26.25
C GLY A 149 10.21 -8.88 -25.59
N SER A 150 10.50 -9.14 -24.31
CA SER A 150 9.92 -10.26 -23.55
C SER A 150 8.76 -9.80 -22.67
N TYR A 151 7.92 -10.76 -22.30
CA TYR A 151 6.73 -10.58 -21.47
C TYR A 151 6.99 -11.04 -20.06
N PHE A 152 6.51 -10.25 -19.12
CA PHE A 152 6.80 -10.45 -17.71
C PHE A 152 5.56 -10.20 -16.87
N SER A 153 5.45 -10.91 -15.75
CA SER A 153 4.49 -10.60 -14.70
C SER A 153 5.19 -10.39 -13.37
N GLN A 154 4.49 -9.71 -12.47
CA GLN A 154 4.94 -9.57 -11.09
C GLN A 154 4.52 -10.77 -10.27
N THR A 155 5.46 -11.36 -9.53
CA THR A 155 5.18 -12.56 -8.71
C THR A 155 4.99 -12.28 -7.23
N LYS A 156 5.36 -11.07 -6.78
CA LYS A 156 5.25 -10.68 -5.36
C LYS A 156 4.74 -9.26 -5.21
N GLY A 157 3.80 -9.09 -4.29
CA GLY A 157 3.17 -7.80 -4.01
C GLY A 157 2.42 -7.23 -5.21
N ALA A 158 2.18 -5.92 -5.19
CA ALA A 158 1.41 -5.20 -6.19
C ALA A 158 2.32 -4.38 -7.12
N ALA A 159 1.91 -4.25 -8.39
CA ALA A 159 2.65 -3.50 -9.39
C ALA A 159 2.56 -2.00 -9.20
N MET A 160 3.71 -1.39 -8.91
CA MET A 160 3.85 0.07 -8.89
C MET A 160 3.48 0.61 -10.28
N GLY A 161 2.35 1.31 -10.36
CA GLY A 161 1.78 1.86 -11.60
C GLY A 161 0.42 1.26 -12.00
N SER A 162 -0.04 0.20 -11.34
CA SER A 162 -1.44 -0.19 -11.42
C SER A 162 -2.33 0.79 -10.63
N PRO A 163 -3.47 1.23 -11.18
CA PRO A 163 -4.44 2.06 -10.45
C PRO A 163 -4.97 1.41 -9.16
N LEU A 164 -4.92 0.08 -9.06
CA LEU A 164 -5.43 -0.66 -7.92
C LEU A 164 -4.41 -0.79 -6.78
N SER A 165 -3.11 -0.73 -7.07
CA SER A 165 -2.07 -0.99 -6.07
C SER A 165 -2.08 -0.04 -4.87
N PRO A 166 -2.28 1.28 -5.03
CA PRO A 166 -2.44 2.20 -3.88
C PRO A 166 -3.58 1.78 -2.96
N MET A 167 -4.70 1.32 -3.54
CA MET A 167 -5.88 0.89 -2.79
C MET A 167 -5.59 -0.39 -1.98
N LEU A 168 -4.90 -1.37 -2.58
CA LEU A 168 -4.52 -2.60 -1.86
C LEU A 168 -3.54 -2.32 -0.71
N ALA A 169 -2.58 -1.41 -0.93
CA ALA A 169 -1.65 -0.99 0.11
C ALA A 169 -2.38 -0.31 1.27
N GLU A 170 -3.33 0.58 0.98
CA GLU A 170 -4.08 1.30 2.00
C GLU A 170 -4.94 0.35 2.86
N VAL A 171 -5.69 -0.58 2.24
CA VAL A 171 -6.49 -1.59 2.98
C VAL A 171 -5.60 -2.41 3.91
N PHE A 172 -4.48 -2.90 3.40
CA PHE A 172 -3.57 -3.71 4.20
C PHE A 172 -2.98 -2.92 5.36
N MET A 173 -2.53 -1.68 5.12
CA MET A 173 -1.92 -0.84 6.15
C MET A 173 -2.91 -0.41 7.23
N GLU A 174 -4.15 -0.09 6.88
CA GLU A 174 -5.20 0.20 7.86
C GLU A 174 -5.54 -1.03 8.70
N HIS A 175 -5.71 -2.19 8.08
CA HIS A 175 -5.97 -3.44 8.80
C HIS A 175 -4.82 -3.81 9.74
N LEU A 176 -3.58 -3.66 9.28
CA LEU A 176 -2.39 -3.88 10.09
C LEU A 176 -2.35 -2.91 11.27
N GLN A 177 -2.71 -1.64 11.06
CA GLN A 177 -2.78 -0.64 12.11
C GLN A 177 -3.86 -0.99 13.16
N VAL A 178 -5.07 -1.38 12.74
CA VAL A 178 -6.14 -1.80 13.65
C VAL A 178 -5.73 -3.03 14.45
N THR A 179 -5.08 -4.00 13.80
CA THR A 179 -4.60 -5.22 14.46
C THR A 179 -3.49 -4.91 15.48
N ALA A 180 -2.54 -4.06 15.11
CA ALA A 180 -1.43 -3.65 15.97
C ALA A 180 -1.89 -2.81 17.17
N PHE A 181 -2.87 -1.92 16.96
CA PHE A 181 -3.37 -1.00 17.99
C PHE A 181 -4.83 -1.29 18.39
N SER A 182 -5.17 -2.57 18.54
CA SER A 182 -6.54 -3.00 18.87
C SER A 182 -7.04 -2.44 20.21
N ALA A 183 -6.13 -2.21 21.17
CA ALA A 183 -6.42 -1.55 22.46
C ALA A 183 -6.24 -0.02 22.40
N GLY A 184 -6.13 0.58 21.21
CA GLY A 184 -5.86 2.01 21.00
C GLY A 184 -4.38 2.38 21.05
N VAL A 185 -4.01 3.49 20.41
CA VAL A 185 -2.60 3.96 20.33
C VAL A 185 -2.04 4.39 21.70
N SER A 186 -2.88 4.97 22.57
CA SER A 186 -2.45 5.46 23.89
C SER A 186 -2.05 4.33 24.84
N SER A 187 -2.64 3.13 24.72
CA SER A 187 -2.25 1.94 25.50
C SER A 187 -0.87 1.38 25.08
N HIS A 188 -0.33 1.89 23.98
CA HIS A 188 0.98 1.55 23.42
C HIS A 188 2.02 2.67 23.60
N HIS A 189 1.77 3.62 24.51
CA HIS A 189 2.66 4.76 24.80
C HIS A 189 2.91 5.68 23.59
N LEU A 190 2.00 5.68 22.62
CA LEU A 190 1.98 6.63 21.51
C LEU A 190 1.07 7.79 21.90
N ASN A 191 1.64 8.98 22.03
CA ASN A 191 0.87 10.22 22.19
C ASN A 191 0.20 10.61 20.86
N LEU A 192 0.87 10.29 19.74
CA LEU A 192 0.34 10.48 18.41
C LEU A 192 0.84 9.41 17.46
N PHE A 193 -0.02 8.99 16.53
CA PHE A 193 0.31 8.16 15.40
C PHE A 193 -0.39 8.69 14.15
N LYS A 194 0.37 9.07 13.12
CA LYS A 194 -0.11 9.57 11.84
C LYS A 194 0.57 8.85 10.70
N ARG A 195 -0.19 8.53 9.65
CA ARG A 195 0.30 7.81 8.48
C ARG A 195 -0.12 8.50 7.19
N TYR A 196 0.82 8.64 6.27
CA TYR A 196 0.62 9.03 4.88
C TYR A 196 1.14 7.90 3.99
N VAL A 197 0.26 7.03 3.51
CA VAL A 197 0.62 5.84 2.71
C VAL A 197 1.69 4.98 3.41
N ASP A 198 2.96 5.11 3.02
CA ASP A 198 4.15 4.45 3.54
C ASP A 198 4.92 5.22 4.63
N ASP A 199 4.70 6.53 4.73
CA ASP A 199 5.34 7.37 5.75
C ASP A 199 4.52 7.37 7.05
N ILE A 200 5.17 7.15 8.18
CA ILE A 200 4.55 7.19 9.51
C ILE A 200 5.28 8.21 10.36
N PHE A 201 4.50 9.06 11.03
CA PHE A 201 4.97 9.98 12.05
C PHE A 201 4.35 9.61 13.40
N SER A 202 5.16 9.60 14.46
CA SER A 202 4.70 9.27 15.79
C SER A 202 5.40 10.07 16.87
N VAL A 203 4.71 10.24 18.00
CA VAL A 203 5.26 10.83 19.22
C VAL A 203 5.20 9.77 20.31
N ILE A 204 6.36 9.44 20.90
CA ILE A 204 6.48 8.42 21.96
C ILE A 204 7.24 8.98 23.16
N LYS A 205 7.10 8.30 24.30
CA LYS A 205 7.90 8.59 25.49
C LYS A 205 9.31 8.02 25.36
N LYS A 206 10.29 8.82 25.76
CA LYS A 206 11.69 8.42 25.87
C LYS A 206 11.82 7.14 26.72
N GLY A 207 12.60 6.18 26.24
CA GLY A 207 12.80 4.87 26.88
C GLY A 207 11.78 3.79 26.47
N THR A 208 10.76 4.13 25.69
CA THR A 208 9.79 3.14 25.17
C THR A 208 10.12 2.65 23.75
N GLU A 209 11.18 3.16 23.12
CA GLU A 209 11.50 2.98 21.69
C GLU A 209 11.69 1.52 21.29
N LEU A 210 12.18 0.69 22.23
CA LEU A 210 12.51 -0.71 22.04
C LEU A 210 11.45 -1.68 22.60
N THR A 211 10.32 -1.16 23.08
CA THR A 211 9.28 -2.02 23.66
C THR A 211 8.48 -2.73 22.56
N PRO A 212 7.98 -3.97 22.79
CA PRO A 212 7.15 -4.72 21.83
C PRO A 212 5.91 -3.97 21.33
N ARG A 213 5.58 -2.86 21.97
CA ARG A 213 4.40 -2.03 21.73
C ARG A 213 4.66 -0.87 20.77
N THR A 214 5.92 -0.59 20.40
CA THR A 214 6.20 0.47 19.43
C THR A 214 5.93 0.03 17.99
N PRO A 215 5.60 0.99 17.10
CA PRO A 215 5.47 0.73 15.67
C PRO A 215 6.67 -0.05 15.13
N LYS A 216 7.88 0.24 15.61
CA LYS A 216 9.11 -0.43 15.18
C LYS A 216 9.05 -1.95 15.27
N LEU A 217 8.44 -2.53 16.31
CA LEU A 217 8.37 -3.98 16.51
C LEU A 217 7.20 -4.61 15.75
N PHE A 218 6.02 -3.98 15.73
CA PHE A 218 4.88 -4.47 14.93
C PHE A 218 5.17 -4.44 13.43
N PHE A 219 5.79 -3.36 12.98
CA PHE A 219 6.14 -3.14 11.59
C PHE A 219 7.56 -3.62 11.23
N SER A 220 8.34 -4.16 12.18
CA SER A 220 9.62 -4.85 11.85
C SER A 220 9.40 -6.06 10.94
N SER A 221 8.23 -6.70 11.06
CA SER A 221 7.71 -7.73 10.15
C SER A 221 7.65 -7.27 8.67
N THR A 222 7.65 -5.96 8.44
CA THR A 222 7.56 -5.28 7.16
C THR A 222 8.76 -4.33 6.92
N ASN A 223 9.98 -4.75 7.24
CA ASN A 223 11.24 -4.15 6.78
C ASN A 223 11.39 -2.61 6.88
N PHE A 224 10.91 -1.92 7.91
CA PHE A 224 11.06 -0.46 8.00
C PHE A 224 12.51 -0.01 8.25
N VAL A 225 12.91 1.11 7.62
CA VAL A 225 14.20 1.77 7.87
C VAL A 225 13.96 3.02 8.71
N HIS A 226 14.79 3.21 9.73
CA HIS A 226 14.84 4.44 10.51
C HIS A 226 15.84 5.37 9.82
N ASP A 227 15.36 6.33 9.04
CA ASP A 227 16.23 7.38 8.50
C ASP A 227 16.22 8.55 9.48
N GLY A 228 17.19 8.53 10.39
CA GLY A 228 17.54 9.69 11.20
C GLY A 228 18.65 10.44 10.49
N SER A 229 18.29 11.39 9.65
CA SER A 229 19.19 12.39 9.08
C SER A 229 18.61 13.78 9.28
#